data_AF-A0A932LHT9-F1
#
_entry.id   AF-A0A932LHT9-F1
#
_cell.length_a   1.000
_cell.length_b   1.000
_cell.length_c   1.000
_cell.angle_alpha   90.00
_cell.angle_beta   90.00
_cell.angle_gamma   90.00
#
_symmetry.space_group_name_H-M   'P 1'
#
loop_
_entity.id
_entity.type
_entity.pdbx_description
1 polymer ?
#
loop_
_entity_poly.entity_id
_entity_poly.type
_entity_poly.pdbx_seq_one_letter_code
_entity_poly.pdbx_strand_id
1 'polypeptide(L)'
;MKRTIWMAIGILLLSGVNLASAQALGDVARTARKGKAPQTTTHHYDNDNLPTTDHLSVVGPAPATTASDANQSAELNNGSQQPAPAAAAPAVDPKVAEADRKKAADEWKDKLDSQKKTIEALNHELDLTQREYRLRAVAQYSDAGNRLRNSAQWDKEEVDFKKQLEEKQKAVDAAKVDLDNLQEQARKAGVKDRE
;
A
#
# COMPACT_ATOMS: atom_id res chain seq x y z
N MET A 1 -60.57 9.64 8.29
CA MET A 1 -59.63 9.06 7.30
C MET A 1 -59.22 10.01 6.15
N LYS A 2 -59.44 11.34 6.26
CA LYS A 2 -59.00 12.31 5.22
C LYS A 2 -57.81 13.19 5.65
N ARG A 3 -57.36 13.06 6.91
CA ARG A 3 -56.17 13.76 7.45
C ARG A 3 -54.90 12.90 7.44
N THR A 4 -55.05 11.59 7.36
CA THR A 4 -53.94 10.63 7.24
C THR A 4 -53.38 10.55 5.82
N ILE A 5 -54.15 10.96 4.80
CA ILE A 5 -53.70 11.03 3.41
C ILE A 5 -52.78 12.25 3.18
N TRP A 6 -53.00 13.35 3.91
CA TRP A 6 -52.17 14.56 3.80
C TRP A 6 -50.82 14.46 4.54
N MET A 7 -50.67 13.55 5.52
CA MET A 7 -49.37 13.26 6.13
C MET A 7 -48.53 12.24 5.33
N ALA A 8 -49.14 11.44 4.46
CA ALA A 8 -48.40 10.54 3.56
C ALA A 8 -47.73 11.27 2.38
N ILE A 9 -48.22 12.47 2.01
CA ILE A 9 -47.65 13.29 0.94
C ILE A 9 -46.47 14.15 1.46
N GLY A 10 -46.46 14.49 2.74
CA GLY A 10 -45.37 15.27 3.36
C GLY A 10 -44.08 14.48 3.60
N ILE A 11 -44.15 13.16 3.73
CA ILE A 11 -42.98 12.30 3.96
C ILE A 11 -42.37 11.80 2.64
N LEU A 12 -43.15 11.74 1.54
CA LEU A 12 -42.64 11.40 0.21
C LEU A 12 -41.90 12.57 -0.48
N LEU A 13 -42.12 13.81 -0.03
CA LEU A 13 -41.46 15.02 -0.55
C LEU A 13 -40.15 15.39 0.17
N LEU A 14 -39.71 14.57 1.14
CA LEU A 14 -38.46 14.74 1.88
C LEU A 14 -37.45 13.61 1.58
N SER A 15 -37.51 13.01 0.39
CA SER A 15 -36.62 11.91 -0.03
C SER A 15 -36.06 12.08 -1.44
N GLY A 16 -36.02 13.31 -1.98
CA GLY A 16 -35.72 13.54 -3.39
C GLY A 16 -34.89 14.76 -3.71
N VAL A 17 -33.68 14.91 -3.14
CA VAL A 17 -32.54 15.62 -3.77
C VAL A 17 -31.24 15.11 -3.13
N ASN A 18 -30.62 14.08 -3.70
CA ASN A 18 -29.18 13.82 -3.57
C ASN A 18 -28.71 12.93 -4.75
N LEU A 19 -29.09 13.33 -5.96
CA LEU A 19 -28.63 12.69 -7.19
C LEU A 19 -28.12 13.75 -8.17
N ALA A 20 -27.14 14.54 -7.76
CA ALA A 20 -26.43 15.46 -8.65
C ALA A 20 -25.10 15.95 -8.04
N SER A 21 -24.09 15.07 -7.94
CA SER A 21 -22.68 15.49 -7.89
C SER A 21 -21.71 14.30 -8.05
N ALA A 22 -22.03 13.36 -8.95
CA ALA A 22 -21.03 12.46 -9.52
C ALA A 22 -20.77 12.86 -10.98
N GLN A 23 -20.57 14.16 -11.23
CA GLN A 23 -19.90 14.58 -12.46
C GLN A 23 -18.47 14.07 -12.34
N ALA A 24 -18.22 12.99 -13.06
CA ALA A 24 -17.01 12.19 -12.99
C ALA A 24 -15.78 13.09 -13.07
N LEU A 25 -14.98 13.11 -11.99
CA LEU A 25 -13.61 13.62 -12.04
C LEU A 25 -12.80 12.97 -13.18
N GLY A 26 -13.20 11.75 -13.59
CA GLY A 26 -12.68 11.06 -14.77
C GLY A 26 -12.94 11.78 -16.10
N ASP A 27 -14.06 12.48 -16.27
CA ASP A 27 -14.35 13.23 -17.51
C ASP A 27 -13.59 14.56 -17.57
N VAL A 28 -13.37 15.22 -16.42
CA VAL A 28 -12.46 16.38 -16.34
C VAL A 28 -11.02 15.95 -16.66
N ALA A 29 -10.57 14.79 -16.16
CA ALA A 29 -9.25 14.25 -16.50
C ALA A 29 -9.11 13.85 -17.99
N ARG A 30 -10.17 13.29 -18.61
CA ARG A 30 -10.17 12.96 -20.05
C ARG A 30 -10.15 14.19 -20.93
N THR A 31 -10.92 15.23 -20.59
CA THR A 31 -10.94 16.50 -21.35
C THR A 31 -9.63 17.25 -21.23
N ALA A 32 -8.97 17.27 -20.07
CA ALA A 32 -7.63 17.83 -19.89
C ALA A 32 -6.54 17.11 -20.70
N ARG A 33 -6.72 15.79 -20.98
CA ARG A 33 -5.80 15.02 -21.84
C ARG A 33 -6.09 15.20 -23.34
N LYS A 34 -7.32 15.53 -23.72
CA LYS A 34 -7.74 15.67 -25.13
C LYS A 34 -7.22 16.95 -25.80
N GLY A 35 -6.86 17.96 -25.02
CA GLY A 35 -6.27 19.22 -25.51
C GLY A 35 -4.73 19.23 -25.59
N LYS A 36 -4.04 18.17 -25.15
CA LYS A 36 -2.58 18.06 -25.26
C LYS A 36 -2.25 17.26 -26.50
N ALA A 37 -1.64 17.93 -27.50
CA ALA A 37 -0.96 17.24 -28.59
C ALA A 37 0.04 16.23 -27.99
N PRO A 38 0.24 15.05 -28.61
CA PRO A 38 1.26 14.11 -28.17
C PRO A 38 2.62 14.80 -28.27
N GLN A 39 3.12 15.27 -27.13
CA GLN A 39 4.51 15.66 -26.98
C GLN A 39 5.30 14.36 -27.04
N THR A 40 5.79 14.03 -28.23
CA THR A 40 6.79 12.98 -28.42
C THR A 40 8.10 13.50 -27.84
N THR A 41 8.20 13.51 -26.51
CA THR A 41 9.43 13.79 -25.79
C THR A 41 9.97 12.47 -25.27
N THR A 42 10.27 11.56 -26.19
CA THR A 42 11.20 10.47 -25.89
C THR A 42 12.57 11.12 -25.76
N HIS A 43 12.91 11.56 -24.55
CA HIS A 43 14.25 12.04 -24.25
C HIS A 43 15.17 10.82 -24.19
N HIS A 44 16.01 10.67 -25.21
CA HIS A 44 17.09 9.69 -25.20
C HIS A 44 18.30 10.33 -24.54
N TYR A 45 18.56 9.94 -23.29
CA TYR A 45 19.75 10.31 -22.57
C TYR A 45 20.77 9.17 -22.75
N ASP A 46 21.76 9.38 -23.60
CA ASP A 46 22.98 8.60 -23.66
C ASP A 46 24.10 9.32 -22.87
N ASN A 47 25.29 8.73 -22.80
CA ASN A 47 26.44 9.31 -22.10
C ASN A 47 26.93 10.63 -22.74
N ASP A 48 26.45 10.97 -23.94
CA ASP A 48 26.84 12.17 -24.69
C ASP A 48 25.80 13.29 -24.60
N ASN A 49 24.57 12.99 -24.15
CA ASN A 49 23.45 13.93 -24.06
C ASN A 49 22.96 14.17 -22.62
N LEU A 50 23.84 13.93 -21.64
CA LEU A 50 23.62 14.29 -20.25
C LEU A 50 23.72 15.82 -20.08
N PRO A 51 22.72 16.48 -19.49
CA PRO A 51 22.81 17.91 -19.20
C PRO A 51 23.89 18.15 -18.13
N THR A 52 25.02 18.70 -18.56
CA THR A 52 26.17 19.04 -17.69
C THR A 52 26.08 20.45 -17.10
N THR A 53 25.10 21.25 -17.55
CA THR A 53 24.95 22.66 -17.16
C THR A 53 23.85 22.91 -16.12
N ASP A 54 23.08 21.89 -15.74
CA ASP A 54 22.05 22.03 -14.71
C ASP A 54 22.64 21.85 -13.31
N HIS A 55 22.51 22.88 -12.49
CA HIS A 55 22.95 22.85 -11.10
C HIS A 55 21.92 22.11 -10.24
N LEU A 56 22.35 21.01 -9.58
CA LEU A 56 21.51 20.31 -8.60
C LEU A 56 21.14 21.27 -7.47
N SER A 57 19.84 21.48 -7.27
CA SER A 57 19.34 22.26 -6.12
C SER A 57 19.54 21.46 -4.83
N VAL A 58 20.60 21.78 -4.09
CA VAL A 58 20.87 21.19 -2.77
C VAL A 58 20.05 21.92 -1.71
N VAL A 59 19.11 21.21 -1.09
CA VAL A 59 18.40 21.72 0.11
C VAL A 59 19.19 21.29 1.35
N GLY A 60 20.01 22.21 1.86
CA GLY A 60 20.91 22.00 3.00
C GLY A 60 22.25 22.73 2.77
N PRO A 61 23.02 23.08 3.81
CA PRO A 61 24.31 23.75 3.64
C PRO A 61 25.25 22.85 2.83
N ALA A 62 25.76 23.39 1.71
CA ALA A 62 26.57 22.66 0.75
C ALA A 62 27.91 22.20 1.36
N PRO A 63 28.38 20.96 1.11
CA PRO A 63 29.77 20.61 1.33
C PRO A 63 30.65 21.39 0.34
N ALA A 64 31.76 21.94 0.80
CA ALA A 64 32.72 22.67 -0.02
C ALA A 64 33.17 21.80 -1.21
N THR A 65 32.71 22.15 -2.40
CA THR A 65 33.13 21.50 -3.65
C THR A 65 34.13 22.42 -4.33
N THR A 66 35.39 21.99 -4.37
CA THR A 66 36.38 22.50 -5.32
C THR A 66 35.91 22.12 -6.72
N ALA A 67 35.40 23.11 -7.45
CA ALA A 67 35.17 23.02 -8.88
C ALA A 67 36.52 23.09 -9.61
N SER A 68 36.85 22.05 -10.36
CA SER A 68 37.84 22.11 -11.44
C SER A 68 37.08 22.21 -12.75
N ASP A 69 37.16 23.34 -13.44
CA ASP A 69 38.05 23.47 -14.60
C ASP A 69 37.96 24.86 -15.26
N ALA A 70 39.13 25.49 -15.46
CA ALA A 70 39.53 26.14 -16.72
C ALA A 70 40.83 26.95 -16.53
N ASN A 71 41.90 26.43 -17.14
CA ASN A 71 42.99 27.16 -17.80
C ASN A 71 43.59 28.40 -17.12
N GLN A 72 44.77 28.22 -16.50
CA GLN A 72 45.90 29.12 -16.77
C GLN A 72 47.23 28.40 -16.59
N SER A 73 48.00 28.42 -17.68
CA SER A 73 49.37 27.94 -17.84
C SER A 73 50.38 28.71 -16.99
N ALA A 74 51.25 28.00 -16.25
CA ALA A 74 52.65 28.39 -16.02
C ALA A 74 53.46 27.20 -15.44
N GLU A 75 54.60 26.97 -16.09
CA GLU A 75 55.72 26.07 -15.77
C GLU A 75 56.23 26.10 -14.31
N LEU A 76 56.52 24.92 -13.72
CA LEU A 76 57.87 24.43 -13.35
C LEU A 76 57.86 23.33 -12.25
N ASN A 77 58.55 22.24 -12.59
CA ASN A 77 59.40 21.39 -11.74
C ASN A 77 58.77 20.26 -10.88
N ASN A 78 58.85 19.06 -11.46
CA ASN A 78 59.42 17.81 -10.91
C ASN A 78 58.96 17.34 -9.51
N GLY A 79 58.21 16.23 -9.53
CA GLY A 79 57.85 15.45 -8.35
C GLY A 79 57.02 14.25 -8.75
N SER A 80 57.70 13.18 -9.15
CA SER A 80 57.16 11.86 -9.43
C SER A 80 56.13 11.38 -8.39
N GLN A 81 54.88 11.17 -8.80
CA GLN A 81 53.98 10.18 -8.20
C GLN A 81 52.79 9.87 -9.11
N GLN A 82 52.89 8.71 -9.76
CA GLN A 82 51.86 8.06 -10.54
C GLN A 82 50.65 7.72 -9.65
N PRO A 83 49.40 8.07 -10.01
CA PRO A 83 48.23 7.54 -9.32
C PRO A 83 48.09 6.06 -9.66
N ALA A 84 48.02 5.22 -8.63
CA ALA A 84 47.72 3.80 -8.76
C ALA A 84 46.37 3.58 -9.46
N PRO A 85 46.23 2.53 -10.29
CA PRO A 85 44.94 2.18 -10.87
C PRO A 85 43.96 1.83 -9.74
N ALA A 86 42.78 2.46 -9.78
CA ALA A 86 41.67 2.13 -8.89
C ALA A 86 41.41 0.62 -8.95
N ALA A 87 41.51 -0.03 -7.79
CA ALA A 87 41.20 -1.45 -7.65
C ALA A 87 39.78 -1.70 -8.15
N ALA A 88 39.67 -2.46 -9.25
CA ALA A 88 38.40 -3.00 -9.70
C ALA A 88 37.75 -3.76 -8.54
N ALA A 89 36.51 -3.41 -8.22
CA ALA A 89 35.70 -4.19 -7.30
C ALA A 89 35.73 -5.66 -7.76
N PRO A 90 35.85 -6.63 -6.85
CA PRO A 90 35.93 -8.03 -7.23
C PRO A 90 34.68 -8.39 -8.04
N ALA A 91 34.88 -8.87 -9.25
CA ALA A 91 33.81 -9.38 -10.10
C ALA A 91 33.17 -10.56 -9.36
N VAL A 92 31.98 -10.34 -8.80
CA VAL A 92 31.17 -11.42 -8.22
C VAL A 92 30.79 -12.35 -9.36
N ASP A 93 31.09 -13.64 -9.21
CA ASP A 93 30.72 -14.65 -10.21
C ASP A 93 29.21 -14.57 -10.45
N PRO A 94 28.77 -14.34 -11.71
CA PRO A 94 27.35 -14.18 -12.03
C PRO A 94 26.50 -15.38 -11.60
N LYS A 95 27.08 -16.59 -11.51
CA LYS A 95 26.38 -17.78 -11.02
C LYS A 95 26.11 -17.74 -9.51
N VAL A 96 27.05 -17.19 -8.74
CA VAL A 96 26.87 -17.01 -7.28
C VAL A 96 25.83 -15.92 -7.02
N ALA A 97 25.91 -14.80 -7.75
CA ALA A 97 24.91 -13.73 -7.66
C ALA A 97 23.49 -14.20 -8.05
N GLU A 98 23.36 -15.13 -9.01
CA GLU A 98 22.06 -15.70 -9.36
C GLU A 98 21.52 -16.67 -8.29
N ALA A 99 22.39 -17.49 -7.69
CA ALA A 99 22.01 -18.38 -6.60
C ALA A 99 21.52 -17.58 -5.37
N ASP A 100 22.19 -16.48 -5.03
CA ASP A 100 21.80 -15.65 -3.89
C ASP A 100 20.49 -14.89 -4.16
N ARG A 101 20.26 -14.42 -5.40
CA ARG A 101 18.95 -13.85 -5.79
C ARG A 101 17.82 -14.86 -5.70
N LYS A 102 18.05 -16.13 -6.07
CA LYS A 102 17.04 -17.19 -5.95
C LYS A 102 16.68 -17.46 -4.48
N LYS A 103 17.70 -17.62 -3.62
CA LYS A 103 17.47 -17.79 -2.17
C LYS A 103 16.69 -16.64 -1.56
N ALA A 104 17.07 -15.39 -1.88
CA ALA A 104 16.34 -14.22 -1.40
C ALA A 104 14.88 -14.22 -1.88
N ALA A 105 14.63 -14.58 -3.15
CA ALA A 105 13.26 -14.67 -3.68
C ALA A 105 12.43 -15.77 -2.99
N ASP A 106 13.03 -16.93 -2.72
CA ASP A 106 12.38 -18.03 -2.01
C ASP A 106 12.03 -17.64 -0.57
N GLU A 107 12.94 -16.96 0.14
CA GLU A 107 12.67 -16.44 1.50
C GLU A 107 11.52 -15.42 1.52
N TRP A 108 11.44 -14.54 0.53
CA TRP A 108 10.34 -13.59 0.40
C TRP A 108 9.02 -14.28 0.10
N LYS A 109 9.04 -15.30 -0.75
CA LYS A 109 7.88 -16.14 -1.04
C LYS A 109 7.39 -16.82 0.24
N ASP A 110 8.28 -17.42 1.02
CA ASP A 110 7.91 -18.09 2.27
C ASP A 110 7.29 -17.12 3.28
N LYS A 111 7.83 -15.90 3.41
CA LYS A 111 7.27 -14.85 4.26
C LYS A 111 5.86 -14.43 3.82
N LEU A 112 5.66 -14.21 2.52
CA LEU A 112 4.35 -13.85 1.96
C LEU A 112 3.33 -14.97 2.15
N ASP A 113 3.72 -16.21 1.88
CA ASP A 113 2.84 -17.37 2.02
C ASP A 113 2.50 -17.63 3.50
N SER A 114 3.45 -17.41 4.42
CA SER A 114 3.17 -17.43 5.86
C SER A 114 2.17 -16.36 6.27
N GLN A 115 2.34 -15.12 5.81
CA GLN A 115 1.41 -14.02 6.15
C GLN A 115 0.00 -14.28 5.61
N LYS A 116 -0.12 -14.84 4.40
CA LYS A 116 -1.42 -15.25 3.84
C LYS A 116 -2.11 -16.32 4.71
N LYS A 117 -1.37 -17.33 5.17
CA LYS A 117 -1.91 -18.35 6.08
C LYS A 117 -2.39 -17.75 7.40
N THR A 118 -1.68 -16.75 7.94
CA THR A 118 -2.14 -16.03 9.13
C THR A 118 -3.46 -15.31 8.87
N ILE A 119 -3.60 -14.64 7.72
CA ILE A 119 -4.87 -14.00 7.33
C ILE A 119 -6.00 -15.04 7.20
N GLU A 120 -5.74 -16.20 6.58
CA GLU A 120 -6.72 -17.29 6.46
C GLU A 120 -7.16 -17.81 7.84
N ALA A 121 -6.22 -18.03 8.75
CA ALA A 121 -6.51 -18.45 10.12
C ALA A 121 -7.37 -17.42 10.87
N LEU A 122 -7.02 -16.13 10.78
CA LEU A 122 -7.79 -15.06 11.42
C LEU A 122 -9.21 -14.93 10.83
N ASN A 123 -9.37 -15.08 9.51
CA ASN A 123 -10.70 -15.09 8.89
C ASN A 123 -11.52 -16.29 9.36
N HIS A 124 -10.91 -17.47 9.45
CA HIS A 124 -11.59 -18.66 9.95
C HIS A 124 -12.08 -18.47 11.41
N GLU A 125 -11.26 -17.87 12.28
CA GLU A 125 -11.67 -17.56 13.66
C GLU A 125 -12.79 -16.52 13.73
N LEU A 126 -12.76 -15.52 12.84
CA LEU A 126 -13.84 -14.54 12.72
C LEU A 126 -15.15 -15.22 12.29
N ASP A 127 -15.10 -16.09 11.28
CA ASP A 127 -16.27 -16.83 10.79
C ASP A 127 -16.84 -17.76 11.85
N LEU A 128 -15.99 -18.47 12.59
CA LEU A 128 -16.40 -19.30 13.72
C LEU A 128 -17.13 -18.46 14.78
N THR A 129 -16.55 -17.32 15.17
CA THR A 129 -17.16 -16.43 16.16
C THR A 129 -18.51 -15.88 15.69
N GLN A 130 -18.61 -15.51 14.40
CA GLN A 130 -19.89 -15.08 13.82
C GLN A 130 -20.93 -16.20 13.83
N ARG A 131 -20.52 -17.42 13.51
CA ARG A 131 -21.41 -18.59 13.48
C ARG A 131 -21.90 -18.94 14.88
N GLU A 132 -21.01 -18.97 15.86
CA GLU A 132 -21.34 -19.21 17.26
C GLU A 132 -22.34 -18.17 17.78
N TYR A 133 -22.12 -16.89 17.48
CA TYR A 133 -23.06 -15.84 17.83
C TYR A 133 -24.46 -16.08 17.25
N ARG A 134 -24.55 -16.45 15.97
CA ARG A 134 -25.84 -16.78 15.32
C ARG A 134 -26.52 -17.98 15.96
N LEU A 135 -25.77 -19.04 16.25
CA LEU A 135 -26.30 -20.24 16.91
C LEU A 135 -26.83 -19.91 18.32
N ARG A 136 -26.10 -19.08 19.06
CA ARG A 136 -26.51 -18.63 20.40
C ARG A 136 -27.80 -17.80 20.34
N ALA A 137 -27.89 -16.88 19.38
CA ALA A 137 -29.10 -16.10 19.14
C ALA A 137 -30.29 -17.01 18.82
N VAL A 138 -30.12 -17.98 17.91
CA VAL A 138 -31.18 -18.95 17.58
C VAL A 138 -31.62 -19.74 18.81
N ALA A 139 -30.66 -20.26 19.61
CA ALA A 139 -30.99 -20.97 20.85
C ALA A 139 -31.80 -20.09 21.81
N GLN A 140 -31.46 -18.81 21.91
CA GLN A 140 -32.15 -17.88 22.80
C GLN A 140 -33.57 -17.53 22.35
N TYR A 141 -33.81 -17.43 21.04
CA TYR A 141 -35.14 -17.16 20.49
C TYR A 141 -35.97 -18.43 20.25
N SER A 142 -35.38 -19.63 20.32
CA SER A 142 -36.09 -20.89 20.11
C SER A 142 -37.03 -21.28 21.26
N ASP A 143 -36.76 -20.80 22.49
CA ASP A 143 -37.64 -20.96 23.65
C ASP A 143 -38.06 -19.58 24.18
N ALA A 144 -39.35 -19.26 24.06
CA ALA A 144 -39.95 -18.01 24.51
C ALA A 144 -39.70 -17.72 26.01
N GLY A 145 -39.49 -18.75 26.83
CA GLY A 145 -39.20 -18.62 28.27
C GLY A 145 -37.72 -18.46 28.61
N ASN A 146 -36.79 -18.77 27.70
CA ASN A 146 -35.35 -18.75 27.99
C ASN A 146 -34.81 -17.32 28.06
N ARG A 147 -35.26 -16.45 27.14
CA ARG A 147 -34.92 -15.02 27.13
C ARG A 147 -35.37 -14.29 28.40
N LEU A 148 -36.55 -14.60 28.92
CA LEU A 148 -37.11 -13.94 30.11
C LEU A 148 -36.32 -14.29 31.38
N ARG A 149 -35.82 -15.53 31.48
CA ARG A 149 -35.05 -16.00 32.64
C ARG A 149 -33.57 -15.59 32.60
N ASN A 150 -33.01 -15.43 31.40
CA ASN A 150 -31.56 -15.23 31.20
C ASN A 150 -31.22 -13.90 30.50
N SER A 151 -32.07 -12.87 30.60
CA SER A 151 -31.91 -11.60 29.87
C SER A 151 -30.60 -10.88 30.17
N ALA A 152 -30.26 -10.70 31.45
CA ALA A 152 -29.04 -9.97 31.85
C ALA A 152 -27.76 -10.69 31.41
N GLN A 153 -27.76 -12.02 31.46
CA GLN A 153 -26.63 -12.84 31.00
C GLN A 153 -26.47 -12.72 29.47
N TRP A 154 -27.59 -12.74 28.74
CA TRP A 154 -27.59 -12.54 27.29
C TRP A 154 -27.02 -11.18 26.89
N ASP A 155 -27.46 -10.10 27.53
CA ASP A 155 -26.99 -8.75 27.22
C ASP A 155 -25.47 -8.64 27.39
N LYS A 156 -24.93 -9.25 28.45
CA LYS A 156 -23.48 -9.32 28.68
C LYS A 156 -22.76 -10.09 27.58
N GLU A 157 -23.22 -11.30 27.28
CA GLU A 157 -22.61 -12.16 26.27
C GLU A 157 -22.67 -11.53 24.89
N GLU A 158 -23.76 -10.83 24.54
CA GLU A 158 -23.89 -10.13 23.28
C GLU A 158 -22.87 -8.98 23.16
N VAL A 159 -22.61 -8.24 24.24
CA VAL A 159 -21.54 -7.23 24.27
C VAL A 159 -20.17 -7.89 24.10
N ASP A 160 -19.90 -8.99 24.81
CA ASP A 160 -18.63 -9.71 24.74
C ASP A 160 -18.39 -10.27 23.32
N PHE A 161 -19.40 -10.88 22.69
CA PHE A 161 -19.30 -11.39 21.31
C PHE A 161 -19.10 -10.26 20.30
N LYS A 162 -19.81 -9.14 20.42
CA LYS A 162 -19.60 -7.98 19.54
C LYS A 162 -18.17 -7.44 19.65
N LYS A 163 -17.65 -7.34 20.87
CA LYS A 163 -16.27 -6.95 21.11
C LYS A 163 -15.27 -7.92 20.46
N GLN A 164 -15.46 -9.22 20.65
CA GLN A 164 -14.61 -10.24 20.02
C GLN A 164 -14.66 -10.18 18.49
N LEU A 165 -15.83 -9.95 17.89
CA LEU A 165 -15.98 -9.79 16.46
C LEU A 165 -15.24 -8.56 15.94
N GLU A 166 -15.35 -7.43 16.64
CA GLU A 166 -14.62 -6.21 16.28
C GLU A 166 -13.11 -6.39 16.42
N GLU A 167 -12.64 -7.00 17.49
CA GLU A 167 -11.22 -7.29 17.71
C GLU A 167 -10.65 -8.22 16.62
N LYS A 168 -11.36 -9.32 16.28
CA LYS A 168 -10.95 -10.22 15.21
C LYS A 168 -11.00 -9.56 13.83
N GLN A 169 -12.01 -8.74 13.55
CA GLN A 169 -12.07 -7.96 12.30
C GLN A 169 -10.87 -7.02 12.19
N LYS A 170 -10.55 -6.29 13.26
CA LYS A 170 -9.35 -5.42 13.30
C LYS A 170 -8.06 -6.21 13.10
N ALA A 171 -7.94 -7.42 13.67
CA ALA A 171 -6.78 -8.27 13.47
C ALA A 171 -6.64 -8.72 12.01
N VAL A 172 -7.74 -9.13 11.36
CA VAL A 172 -7.77 -9.45 9.93
C VAL A 172 -7.33 -8.24 9.09
N ASP A 173 -7.85 -7.06 9.37
CA ASP A 173 -7.55 -5.86 8.59
C ASP A 173 -6.10 -5.39 8.80
N ALA A 174 -5.58 -5.48 10.03
CA ALA A 174 -4.18 -5.23 10.33
C ALA A 174 -3.26 -6.21 9.58
N ALA A 175 -3.59 -7.52 9.60
CA ALA A 175 -2.80 -8.53 8.91
C ALA A 175 -2.78 -8.34 7.37
N LYS A 176 -3.88 -7.82 6.78
CA LYS A 176 -3.92 -7.44 5.36
C LYS A 176 -3.02 -6.24 5.07
N VAL A 177 -3.03 -5.21 5.90
CA VAL A 177 -2.11 -4.07 5.77
C VAL A 177 -0.65 -4.54 5.87
N ASP A 178 -0.36 -5.46 6.79
CA ASP A 178 0.98 -6.05 6.91
C ASP A 178 1.37 -6.86 5.67
N LEU A 179 0.44 -7.59 5.05
CA LEU A 179 0.67 -8.29 3.78
C LEU A 179 1.03 -7.29 2.67
N ASP A 180 0.29 -6.19 2.53
CA ASP A 180 0.55 -5.17 1.51
C ASP A 180 1.94 -4.53 1.73
N ASN A 181 2.29 -4.26 2.99
CA ASN A 181 3.62 -3.76 3.36
C ASN A 181 4.73 -4.78 3.03
N LEU A 182 4.49 -6.07 3.25
CA LEU A 182 5.44 -7.14 2.96
C LEU A 182 5.64 -7.31 1.45
N GLN A 183 4.55 -7.20 0.66
CA GLN A 183 4.61 -7.19 -0.80
C GLN A 183 5.41 -6.00 -1.33
N GLU A 184 5.20 -4.81 -0.77
CA GLU A 184 5.96 -3.62 -1.17
C GLU A 184 7.45 -3.76 -0.81
N GLN A 185 7.78 -4.37 0.34
CA GLN A 185 9.16 -4.67 0.70
C GLN A 185 9.80 -5.70 -0.24
N ALA A 186 9.08 -6.75 -0.61
CA ALA A 186 9.54 -7.75 -1.57
C ALA A 186 9.80 -7.11 -2.95
N ARG A 187 8.91 -6.23 -3.40
CA ARG A 187 9.08 -5.44 -4.64
C ARG A 187 10.33 -4.56 -4.57
N LYS A 188 10.54 -3.83 -3.48
CA LYS A 188 11.75 -3.01 -3.25
C LYS A 188 13.03 -3.84 -3.19
N ALA A 189 12.95 -5.07 -2.69
CA ALA A 189 14.06 -6.03 -2.69
C ALA A 189 14.35 -6.64 -4.08
N GLY A 190 13.60 -6.25 -5.11
CA GLY A 190 13.80 -6.74 -6.48
C GLY A 190 13.25 -8.15 -6.73
N VAL A 191 12.43 -8.68 -5.81
CA VAL A 191 11.65 -9.90 -6.06
C VAL A 191 10.50 -9.49 -6.97
N LYS A 192 10.65 -9.76 -8.27
CA LYS A 192 9.55 -9.58 -9.21
C LYS A 192 8.45 -10.59 -8.88
N ASP A 193 7.22 -10.10 -8.80
CA ASP A 193 6.03 -10.95 -8.88
C ASP A 193 6.16 -11.77 -10.16
N ARG A 194 6.39 -13.09 -10.02
CA ARG A 194 6.31 -13.98 -11.18
C ARG A 194 4.83 -14.12 -11.50
N GLU A 195 4.41 -13.47 -12.59
CA GLU A 195 3.11 -13.67 -13.23
C GLU A 195 2.82 -15.16 -13.48
#